data_AF-K2RTF4-F1
#
_entry.id   AF-K2RTF4-F1
#
_cell.length_a   1.000
_cell.length_b   1.000
_cell.length_c   1.000
_cell.angle_alpha   90.00
_cell.angle_beta   90.00
_cell.angle_gamma   90.00
#
_symmetry.space_group_name_H-M   'P 1'
#
loop_
_entity.id
_entity.type
_entity.pdbx_description
1 polymer ?
#
loop_
_entity_poly.entity_id
_entity_poly.type
_entity_poly.pdbx_seq_one_letter_code
_entity_poly.pdbx_strand_id
1 'polypeptide(L)'
;MGDDFESAQTYRFETIQFIKETLGLQPRSPEPPANKIIRNFEVVGTALKEHYTLAQRRRFFAEIDRFMAGTEDEQRRRLTNKEFPTLDQFWDFRLGSSAVNICSSLIEYSFGDMFLPDAVWDDEDMKTVLKNTNIHLSGLNDLYSIKKEVVSYQPRIPALRFC
;
A
#
# COMPACT_ATOMS: atom_id res chain seq x y z
N MET A 1 5.99 -11.31 -12.11
CA MET A 1 5.70 -11.21 -10.66
C MET A 1 4.21 -11.17 -10.37
N GLY A 2 3.39 -10.42 -11.10
CA GLY A 2 1.94 -10.37 -10.85
C GLY A 2 1.20 -11.72 -10.90
N ASP A 3 1.62 -12.63 -11.78
CA ASP A 3 1.02 -13.97 -11.92
C ASP A 3 1.80 -15.08 -11.16
N ASP A 4 2.88 -14.75 -10.46
CA ASP A 4 3.69 -15.66 -9.66
C ASP A 4 3.56 -15.30 -8.18
N PHE A 5 2.74 -16.08 -7.48
CA PHE A 5 2.40 -15.79 -6.08
C PHE A 5 3.61 -15.98 -5.14
N GLU A 6 4.41 -17.03 -5.34
CA GLU A 6 5.58 -17.33 -4.50
C GLU A 6 6.64 -16.23 -4.61
N SER A 7 7.00 -15.83 -5.83
CA SER A 7 7.94 -14.72 -6.03
C SER A 7 7.43 -13.40 -5.44
N ALA A 8 6.11 -13.17 -5.49
CA ALA A 8 5.50 -11.99 -4.88
C ALA A 8 5.53 -12.05 -3.34
N GLN A 9 5.39 -13.23 -2.72
CA GLN A 9 5.52 -13.42 -1.28
C GLN A 9 6.94 -13.13 -0.80
N THR A 10 7.96 -13.66 -1.48
CA THR A 10 9.37 -13.34 -1.19
C THR A 10 9.62 -11.84 -1.29
N TYR A 11 9.11 -11.18 -2.34
CA TYR A 11 9.23 -9.74 -2.50
C TYR A 11 8.58 -8.95 -1.35
N ARG A 12 7.36 -9.32 -0.93
CA ARG A 12 6.67 -8.68 0.21
C ARG A 12 7.46 -8.86 1.50
N PHE A 13 7.92 -10.08 1.77
CA PHE A 13 8.71 -10.38 2.96
C PHE A 13 9.98 -9.55 3.02
N GLU A 14 10.81 -9.58 1.96
CA GLU A 14 12.05 -8.81 1.87
C GLU A 14 11.78 -7.30 2.02
N THR A 15 10.69 -6.80 1.42
CA THR A 15 10.32 -5.39 1.52
C THR A 15 9.96 -5.01 2.95
N ILE A 16 9.13 -5.82 3.63
CA ILE A 16 8.73 -5.57 5.02
C ILE A 16 9.94 -5.54 5.95
N GLN A 17 10.84 -6.52 5.84
CA GLN A 17 12.04 -6.56 6.70
C GLN A 17 12.91 -5.33 6.44
N PHE A 18 13.21 -5.03 5.19
CA PHE A 18 14.07 -3.89 4.84
C PHE A 18 13.48 -2.54 5.28
N ILE A 19 12.16 -2.36 5.18
CA ILE A 19 11.49 -1.15 5.68
C ILE A 19 11.60 -1.06 7.21
N LYS A 20 11.37 -2.14 7.96
CA LYS A 20 11.55 -2.15 9.42
C LYS A 20 12.97 -1.76 9.84
N GLU A 21 13.96 -2.30 9.14
CA GLU A 21 15.37 -2.03 9.38
C GLU A 21 15.75 -0.57 9.10
N THR A 22 15.31 -0.03 7.95
CA THR A 22 15.60 1.36 7.55
C THR A 22 14.91 2.37 8.46
N LEU A 23 13.69 2.09 8.93
CA LEU A 23 12.98 2.89 9.94
C LEU A 23 13.58 2.74 11.35
N GLY A 24 14.54 1.84 11.56
CA GLY A 24 15.13 1.56 12.87
C GLY A 24 14.15 0.92 13.86
N LEU A 25 13.17 0.18 13.35
CA LEU A 25 12.25 -0.64 14.15
C LEU A 25 12.83 -2.04 14.42
N GLN A 26 13.81 -2.45 13.62
CA GLN A 26 14.58 -3.68 13.80
C GLN A 26 16.08 -3.43 13.51
N PRO A 27 16.99 -4.26 14.06
CA PRO A 27 18.40 -4.22 13.70
C PRO A 27 18.60 -4.49 12.20
N ARG A 28 19.56 -3.80 11.57
CA ARG A 28 19.89 -4.05 10.16
C ARG A 28 20.44 -5.45 9.95
N SER A 29 20.00 -6.09 8.87
CA SER A 29 20.59 -7.34 8.41
C SER A 29 22.02 -7.08 7.88
N PRO A 30 22.95 -8.05 8.01
CA PRO A 30 24.30 -7.91 7.48
C PRO A 30 24.33 -7.71 5.97
N GLU A 31 23.38 -8.34 5.26
CA GLU A 31 23.26 -8.28 3.82
C GLU A 31 21.93 -7.63 3.44
N PRO A 32 21.94 -6.53 2.66
CA PRO A 32 20.71 -5.92 2.18
C PRO A 32 20.06 -6.77 1.07
N PRO A 33 18.74 -6.63 0.83
CA PRO A 33 18.06 -7.34 -0.25
C PRO A 33 18.73 -7.10 -1.61
N ALA A 34 18.86 -8.16 -2.42
CA ALA A 34 19.43 -8.05 -3.76
C ALA A 34 18.59 -7.13 -4.66
N ASN A 35 17.27 -7.12 -4.46
CA ASN A 35 16.33 -6.34 -5.24
C ASN A 35 16.53 -4.83 -5.05
N LYS A 36 16.89 -4.13 -6.14
CA LYS A 36 17.14 -2.69 -6.15
C LYS A 36 15.88 -1.86 -5.85
N ILE A 37 14.70 -2.34 -6.21
CA ILE A 37 13.43 -1.64 -5.94
C ILE A 37 13.19 -1.57 -4.43
N ILE A 38 13.46 -2.67 -3.72
CA ILE A 38 13.36 -2.71 -2.25
C ILE A 38 14.37 -1.73 -1.63
N ARG A 39 15.62 -1.77 -2.11
CA ARG A 39 16.69 -0.89 -1.62
C ARG A 39 16.45 0.60 -1.84
N ASN A 40 15.71 0.99 -2.89
CA ASN A 40 15.36 2.39 -3.13
C ASN A 40 14.57 3.01 -1.96
N PHE A 41 13.91 2.20 -1.13
CA PHE A 41 13.24 2.69 0.05
C PHE A 41 14.21 3.27 1.10
N GLU A 42 15.50 2.91 1.07
CA GLU A 42 16.48 3.39 2.06
C GLU A 42 16.52 4.91 2.18
N VAL A 43 16.33 5.63 1.06
CA VAL A 43 16.26 7.10 1.03
C VAL A 43 15.11 7.60 1.91
N VAL A 44 13.92 7.02 1.75
CA VAL A 44 12.72 7.38 2.52
C VAL A 44 12.87 6.92 3.97
N GLY A 45 13.25 5.67 4.19
CA GLY A 45 13.36 5.09 5.53
C GLY A 45 14.39 5.82 6.40
N THR A 46 15.52 6.23 5.84
CA THR A 46 16.56 7.00 6.55
C THR A 46 16.06 8.38 6.92
N ALA A 47 15.42 9.10 5.98
CA ALA A 47 14.85 10.41 6.26
C ALA A 47 13.77 10.34 7.36
N LEU A 48 12.86 9.36 7.29
CA LEU A 48 11.87 9.17 8.34
C LEU A 48 12.51 8.77 9.68
N LYS A 49 13.59 7.96 9.67
CA LYS A 49 14.32 7.62 10.89
C LYS A 49 14.90 8.85 11.59
N GLU A 50 15.38 9.82 10.84
CA GLU A 50 15.98 11.06 11.34
C GLU A 50 14.93 12.05 11.86
N HIS A 51 13.79 12.17 11.18
CA HIS A 51 12.81 13.22 11.47
C HIS A 51 11.60 12.75 12.29
N TYR A 52 11.21 11.47 12.22
CA TYR A 52 10.05 10.97 12.94
C TYR A 52 10.42 10.35 14.29
N THR A 53 9.53 10.60 15.26
CA THR A 53 9.51 9.88 16.54
C THR A 53 9.29 8.37 16.33
N LEU A 54 9.55 7.56 17.36
CA LEU A 54 9.29 6.12 17.29
C LEU A 54 7.80 5.82 17.02
N ALA A 55 6.89 6.61 17.60
CA ALA A 55 5.44 6.45 17.42
C ALA A 55 5.04 6.69 15.95
N GLN A 56 5.49 7.78 15.36
CA GLN A 56 5.22 8.11 13.95
C GLN A 56 5.82 7.05 12.99
N ARG A 57 7.03 6.54 13.27
CA ARG A 57 7.64 5.46 12.48
C ARG A 57 6.85 4.16 12.55
N ARG A 58 6.33 3.81 13.73
CA ARG A 58 5.44 2.66 13.89
C ARG A 58 4.12 2.85 13.16
N ARG A 59 3.53 4.05 13.20
CA ARG A 59 2.30 4.39 12.48
C ARG A 59 2.48 4.27 10.96
N PHE A 60 3.54 4.87 10.42
CA PHE A 60 3.91 4.73 9.02
C PHE A 60 4.11 3.26 8.64
N PHE A 61 4.86 2.51 9.45
CA PHE A 61 5.10 1.09 9.19
C PHE A 61 3.80 0.26 9.23
N ALA A 62 2.86 0.55 10.14
CA ALA A 62 1.58 -0.14 10.21
C ALA A 62 0.78 0.01 8.91
N GLU A 63 0.82 1.18 8.26
CA GLU A 63 0.18 1.38 6.97
C GLU A 63 0.88 0.64 5.82
N ILE A 64 2.22 0.51 5.88
CA ILE A 64 2.97 -0.33 4.94
C ILE A 64 2.59 -1.81 5.09
N ASP A 65 2.52 -2.31 6.32
CA ASP A 65 2.17 -3.69 6.62
C ASP A 65 0.74 -4.01 6.15
N ARG A 66 -0.20 -3.10 6.44
CA ARG A 66 -1.58 -3.16 5.94
C ARG A 66 -1.64 -3.15 4.42
N PHE A 67 -0.84 -2.32 3.76
CA PHE A 67 -0.77 -2.27 2.30
C PHE A 67 -0.23 -3.56 1.69
N MET A 68 0.81 -4.14 2.29
CA MET A 68 1.35 -5.42 1.81
C MET A 68 0.32 -6.54 1.94
N ALA A 69 -0.43 -6.59 3.04
CA ALA A 69 -1.54 -7.52 3.21
C ALA A 69 -2.67 -7.27 2.19
N GLY A 70 -3.03 -6.01 1.94
CA GLY A 70 -4.06 -5.64 0.95
C GLY A 70 -3.67 -6.05 -0.47
N THR A 71 -2.43 -5.77 -0.88
CA THR A 71 -1.92 -6.18 -2.21
C THR A 71 -1.76 -7.69 -2.36
N GLU A 72 -1.54 -8.42 -1.26
CA GLU A 72 -1.62 -9.88 -1.26
C GLU A 72 -3.04 -10.36 -1.52
N ASP A 73 -4.01 -9.87 -0.75
CA ASP A 73 -5.41 -10.30 -0.89
C ASP A 73 -5.95 -9.99 -2.29
N GLU A 74 -5.62 -8.81 -2.82
CA GLU A 74 -5.96 -8.44 -4.20
C GLU A 74 -5.32 -9.40 -5.23
N GLN A 75 -4.01 -9.70 -5.08
CA GLN A 75 -3.34 -10.65 -5.97
C GLN A 75 -3.97 -12.04 -5.88
N ARG A 76 -4.23 -12.53 -4.67
CA ARG A 76 -4.85 -13.82 -4.41
C ARG A 76 -6.20 -13.90 -5.10
N ARG A 77 -7.09 -12.93 -4.87
CA ARG A 77 -8.41 -12.85 -5.53
C ARG A 77 -8.29 -12.86 -7.04
N ARG A 78 -7.37 -12.08 -7.61
CA ARG A 78 -7.15 -12.04 -9.07
C ARG A 78 -6.70 -13.38 -9.64
N LEU A 79 -5.94 -14.18 -8.88
CA LEU A 79 -5.44 -15.48 -9.33
C LEU A 79 -6.43 -16.62 -9.10
N THR A 80 -7.23 -16.56 -8.02
CA THR A 80 -8.14 -17.65 -7.63
C THR A 80 -9.58 -17.44 -8.05
N ASN A 81 -10.07 -16.20 -8.11
CA ASN A 81 -11.47 -15.89 -8.35
C ASN A 81 -11.68 -15.45 -9.80
N LYS A 82 -12.62 -16.12 -10.48
CA LYS A 82 -13.07 -15.77 -11.83
C LYS A 82 -14.28 -14.83 -11.82
N GLU A 83 -14.85 -14.58 -10.66
CA GLU A 83 -16.05 -13.76 -10.48
C GLU A 83 -15.68 -12.33 -10.06
N PHE A 84 -16.50 -11.38 -10.49
CA PHE A 84 -16.39 -10.00 -10.05
C PHE A 84 -16.71 -9.87 -8.55
N PRO A 85 -15.96 -9.05 -7.80
CA PRO A 85 -16.26 -8.82 -6.39
C PRO A 85 -17.62 -8.10 -6.25
N THR A 86 -18.30 -8.35 -5.14
CA THR A 86 -19.38 -7.46 -4.67
C THR A 86 -18.81 -6.08 -4.36
N LEU A 87 -19.66 -5.06 -4.26
CA LEU A 87 -19.22 -3.70 -3.95
C LEU A 87 -18.51 -3.62 -2.60
N ASP A 88 -18.99 -4.35 -1.59
CA ASP A 88 -18.36 -4.38 -0.26
C ASP A 88 -16.98 -5.04 -0.32
N GLN A 89 -16.89 -6.20 -0.97
CA GLN A 89 -15.61 -6.88 -1.19
C GLN A 89 -14.62 -6.00 -1.96
N PHE A 90 -15.11 -5.26 -2.97
CA PHE A 90 -14.31 -4.33 -3.74
C PHE A 90 -13.67 -3.28 -2.83
N TRP A 91 -14.48 -2.59 -2.02
CA TRP A 91 -13.96 -1.56 -1.13
C TRP A 91 -13.04 -2.13 -0.05
N ASP A 92 -13.30 -3.32 0.46
CA ASP A 92 -12.46 -3.96 1.48
C ASP A 92 -11.02 -4.15 1.01
N PHE A 93 -10.80 -4.75 -0.17
CA PHE A 93 -9.43 -4.92 -0.67
C PHE A 93 -8.86 -3.60 -1.23
N ARG A 94 -9.68 -2.78 -1.89
CA ARG A 94 -9.22 -1.56 -2.56
C ARG A 94 -8.68 -0.53 -1.59
N LEU A 95 -9.34 -0.35 -0.44
CA LEU A 95 -8.87 0.56 0.61
C LEU A 95 -7.56 0.08 1.24
N GLY A 96 -7.29 -1.24 1.21
CA GLY A 96 -6.03 -1.83 1.64
C GLY A 96 -4.90 -1.64 0.63
N SER A 97 -5.18 -1.62 -0.68
CA SER A 97 -4.15 -1.65 -1.73
C SER A 97 -3.90 -0.31 -2.45
N SER A 98 -4.47 0.80 -1.97
CA SER A 98 -4.35 2.11 -2.63
C SER A 98 -3.10 2.94 -2.28
N ALA A 99 -2.37 2.53 -1.24
CA ALA A 99 -1.27 3.29 -0.62
C ALA A 99 -1.63 4.70 -0.09
N VAL A 100 -2.90 5.11 -0.13
CA VAL A 100 -3.34 6.45 0.31
C VAL A 100 -2.99 6.69 1.77
N ASN A 101 -3.21 5.70 2.62
CA ASN A 101 -2.92 5.85 4.05
C ASN A 101 -1.40 5.92 4.33
N ILE A 102 -0.58 5.24 3.53
CA ILE A 102 0.89 5.38 3.59
C ILE A 102 1.25 6.85 3.33
N CYS A 103 0.75 7.42 2.23
CA CYS A 103 0.97 8.83 1.92
C CYS A 103 0.42 9.77 2.99
N SER A 104 -0.74 9.45 3.57
CA SER A 104 -1.36 10.26 4.63
C SER A 104 -0.53 10.25 5.91
N SER A 105 0.12 9.14 6.25
CA SER A 105 1.04 9.07 7.40
C SER A 105 2.33 9.90 7.21
N LEU A 106 2.61 10.38 6.00
CA LEU A 106 3.71 11.28 5.67
C LEU A 106 3.33 12.76 5.76
N ILE A 107 2.10 13.10 6.16
CA ILE A 107 1.64 14.49 6.16
C ILE A 107 2.43 15.36 7.15
N GLU A 108 2.76 14.83 8.33
CA GLU A 108 3.60 15.50 9.32
C GLU A 108 4.99 15.80 8.75
N TYR A 109 5.61 14.82 8.08
CA TYR A 109 6.91 14.98 7.41
C TYR A 109 6.86 16.01 6.28
N SER A 110 5.82 15.93 5.44
CA SER A 110 5.68 16.77 4.25
C SER A 110 5.46 18.24 4.58
N PHE A 111 4.82 18.51 5.73
CA PHE A 111 4.58 19.86 6.21
C PHE A 111 5.79 20.44 6.98
N GLY A 112 6.75 19.60 7.38
CA GLY A 112 7.98 19.99 8.06
C GLY A 112 7.81 20.06 9.58
N ASP A 113 7.20 21.14 10.08
CA ASP A 113 7.08 21.43 11.52
C ASP A 113 5.72 21.02 12.11
N MET A 114 4.93 20.24 11.37
CA MET A 114 3.64 19.76 11.87
C MET A 114 3.82 18.52 12.73
N PHE A 115 3.30 18.59 13.95
CA PHE A 115 3.18 17.44 14.85
C PHE A 115 1.73 17.34 15.32
N LEU A 116 1.07 16.24 14.96
CA LEU A 116 -0.28 15.96 15.43
C LEU A 116 -0.19 15.09 16.69
N PRO A 117 -0.87 15.46 17.79
CA PRO A 117 -0.94 14.62 18.98
C PRO A 117 -1.45 13.22 18.64
N ASP A 118 -0.95 12.18 19.31
CA ASP A 118 -1.41 10.80 19.09
C ASP A 118 -2.93 10.66 19.26
N ALA A 119 -3.52 11.41 20.20
CA ALA A 119 -4.97 11.46 20.40
C ALA A 119 -5.74 11.88 19.14
N VAL A 120 -5.17 12.72 18.27
CA VAL A 120 -5.78 13.09 16.98
C VAL A 120 -5.75 11.91 16.02
N TRP A 121 -4.65 11.15 15.97
CA TRP A 121 -4.55 9.96 15.12
C TRP A 121 -5.47 8.82 15.57
N ASP A 122 -5.70 8.72 16.87
CA ASP A 122 -6.58 7.72 17.46
C ASP A 122 -8.06 8.12 17.43
N ASP A 123 -8.37 9.38 17.12
CA ASP A 123 -9.73 9.92 17.03
C ASP A 123 -10.53 9.27 15.89
N GLU A 124 -11.81 8.96 16.16
CA GLU A 124 -12.70 8.32 15.18
C GLU A 124 -13.06 9.24 14.00
N ASP A 125 -13.10 10.55 14.21
CA ASP A 125 -13.31 11.51 13.13
C ASP A 125 -12.09 11.56 12.22
N MET A 126 -10.87 11.50 12.78
CA MET A 126 -9.64 11.44 11.99
C MET A 126 -9.59 10.15 11.15
N LYS A 127 -9.94 8.99 11.73
CA LYS A 127 -10.05 7.73 10.98
C LYS A 127 -11.09 7.83 9.86
N THR A 128 -12.20 8.50 10.11
CA THR A 128 -13.26 8.74 9.11
C THR A 128 -12.75 9.62 7.97
N VAL A 129 -12.02 10.69 8.28
CA VAL A 129 -11.39 11.58 7.28
C VAL A 129 -10.41 10.79 6.40
N LEU A 130 -9.53 9.97 7.00
CA LEU A 130 -8.58 9.14 6.26
C LEU A 130 -9.29 8.12 5.36
N LYS A 131 -10.32 7.44 5.88
CA LYS A 131 -11.14 6.50 5.11
C LYS A 131 -11.78 7.18 3.90
N ASN A 132 -12.44 8.33 4.10
CA ASN A 132 -13.10 9.06 3.02
C ASN A 132 -12.11 9.60 1.99
N THR A 133 -10.92 10.02 2.44
CA THR A 133 -9.82 10.43 1.55
C THR A 133 -9.39 9.27 0.65
N ASN A 134 -9.24 8.07 1.22
CA ASN A 134 -8.90 6.87 0.48
C ASN A 134 -10.00 6.45 -0.52
N ILE A 135 -11.27 6.52 -0.12
CA ILE A 135 -12.42 6.29 -1.03
C ILE A 135 -12.37 7.25 -2.22
N HIS A 136 -12.19 8.55 -1.98
CA HIS A 136 -12.16 9.54 -3.05
C HIS A 136 -11.00 9.32 -4.01
N LEU A 137 -9.78 9.13 -3.49
CA LEU A 137 -8.60 8.96 -4.33
C LEU A 137 -8.64 7.66 -5.11
N SER A 138 -9.08 6.56 -4.49
CA SER A 138 -9.28 5.27 -5.15
C SER A 138 -10.35 5.38 -6.24
N GLY A 139 -11.52 5.94 -5.93
CA GLY A 139 -12.61 6.11 -6.90
C GLY A 139 -12.25 6.99 -8.10
N LEU A 140 -11.52 8.08 -7.87
CA LEU A 140 -11.00 8.92 -8.96
C LEU A 140 -9.96 8.16 -9.79
N ASN A 141 -9.05 7.43 -9.15
CA ASN A 141 -8.07 6.61 -9.86
C ASN A 141 -8.77 5.63 -10.79
N ASP A 142 -9.76 4.88 -10.28
CA ASP A 142 -10.51 3.87 -11.03
C ASP A 142 -11.29 4.50 -12.19
N LEU A 143 -11.91 5.67 -11.98
CA LEU A 143 -12.61 6.41 -13.04
C LEU A 143 -11.66 6.82 -14.17
N TYR A 144 -10.47 7.33 -13.83
CA TYR A 144 -9.48 7.76 -14.81
C TYR A 144 -8.74 6.59 -15.48
N SER A 145 -8.57 5.46 -14.79
CA SER A 145 -7.84 4.29 -15.28
C SER A 145 -8.72 3.27 -16.01
N ILE A 146 -10.05 3.34 -15.89
CA ILE A 146 -10.99 2.30 -16.36
C ILE A 146 -10.72 1.84 -17.80
N LYS A 147 -10.43 2.77 -18.73
CA LYS A 147 -10.14 2.42 -20.13
C LYS A 147 -8.90 1.53 -20.25
N LYS A 148 -7.84 1.86 -19.51
CA LYS A 148 -6.59 1.09 -19.51
C LYS A 148 -6.79 -0.28 -18.88
N GLU A 149 -7.56 -0.35 -17.80
CA GLU A 149 -7.79 -1.59 -17.05
C GLU A 149 -8.64 -2.57 -17.85
N VAL A 150 -9.74 -2.13 -18.45
CA VAL A 150 -10.59 -2.99 -19.29
C VAL A 150 -9.79 -3.62 -20.44
N VAL A 151 -8.91 -2.85 -21.09
CA VAL A 151 -8.02 -3.38 -22.14
C VAL A 151 -7.04 -4.41 -21.58
N SER A 152 -6.53 -4.20 -20.35
CA SER A 152 -5.62 -5.13 -19.68
C SER A 152 -6.31 -6.45 -19.29
N TYR A 153 -7.64 -6.43 -19.08
CA TYR A 153 -8.47 -7.61 -18.87
C TYR A 153 -8.95 -8.28 -20.18
N GLN A 154 -8.93 -7.55 -21.30
CA GLN A 154 -9.41 -8.00 -22.61
C GLN A 154 -8.70 -9.21 -23.23
N PRO A 155 -7.39 -9.50 -23.00
CA PRO A 155 -6.84 -10.78 -23.45
C PRO A 155 -7.36 -12.00 -22.66
N ARG A 156 -8.17 -11.81 -21.60
CA ARG A 156 -8.72 -12.87 -20.73
C ARG A 156 -10.24 -13.05 -20.86
N ILE A 157 -10.92 -12.21 -21.64
CA ILE A 157 -12.34 -12.37 -21.99
C ILE A 157 -12.38 -12.77 -23.48
N PRO A 158 -12.90 -13.95 -23.87
CA PRO A 158 -13.06 -14.28 -25.28
C PRO A 158 -13.90 -13.15 -25.90
N ALA A 159 -13.34 -12.54 -26.95
CA ALA A 159 -13.90 -11.37 -27.61
C ALA A 159 -15.42 -11.44 -27.67
N LEU A 160 -16.10 -10.53 -26.96
CA LEU A 160 -17.44 -10.11 -27.33
C LEU A 160 -17.30 -9.43 -28.70
N ARG A 161 -17.33 -10.25 -29.75
CA ARG A 161 -17.62 -9.81 -31.10
C ARG A 161 -19.05 -9.29 -31.07
N PHE A 162 -19.20 -7.99 -30.86
CA PHE A 162 -20.38 -7.32 -31.35
C PHE A 162 -20.36 -7.43 -32.88
N CYS A 163 -21.47 -7.94 -33.41
CA CYS A 163 -21.69 -8.18 -34.84
C CYS A 163 -21.41 -6.94 -35.70
#